data_AF-A0A2D8MFP6-F1
#
_entry.id   AF-A0A2D8MFP6-F1
#
_cell.length_a   1.000
_cell.length_b   1.000
_cell.length_c   1.000
_cell.angle_alpha   90.00
_cell.angle_beta   90.00
_cell.angle_gamma   90.00
#
_symmetry.space_group_name_H-M   'P 1'
#
loop_
_entity.id
_entity.type
_entity.pdbx_description
1 polymer ?
#
loop_
_entity_poly.entity_id
_entity_poly.type
_entity_poly.pdbx_seq_one_letter_code
_entity_poly.pdbx_strand_id
1 'polypeptide(L)' 'MNGTAFDTVRRDLRERGLLGRDNRLTEAGHRRAIALLGELRDAEGHSEPTVSRVRWNHTFRQRRR' A
#
# COMPACT_ATOMS: atom_id res chain seq x y z
N MET A 1 1.37 8.75 19.70
CA MET A 1 1.06 9.21 18.34
C MET A 1 -0.46 9.26 18.21
N ASN A 2 -1.05 10.45 18.26
CA ASN A 2 -2.49 10.60 18.20
C ASN A 2 -2.98 10.22 16.79
N GLY A 3 -4.02 9.38 16.72
CA GLY A 3 -4.56 8.83 15.46
C GLY A 3 -5.11 9.85 14.47
N THR A 4 -5.05 11.14 14.79
CA THR A 4 -5.59 12.28 14.04
C THR A 4 -4.90 12.52 12.71
N ALA A 5 -3.63 12.12 12.56
CA ALA A 5 -2.86 12.36 11.33
C ALA A 5 -3.47 11.69 10.10
N PHE A 6 -4.21 10.59 10.28
CA PHE A 6 -4.79 9.81 9.18
C PHE A 6 -6.30 9.96 9.06
N ASP A 7 -6.95 10.74 9.91
CA ASP A 7 -8.42 10.82 9.92
C ASP A 7 -8.97 11.53 8.68
N THR A 8 -8.27 12.56 8.19
CA THR A 8 -8.61 13.22 6.91
C THR A 8 -8.52 12.24 5.75
N VAL A 9 -7.45 11.43 5.71
CA VAL A 9 -7.25 10.43 4.65
C VAL A 9 -8.29 9.31 4.73
N ARG A 10 -8.59 8.81 5.94
CA ARG A 10 -9.63 7.80 6.14
C ARG A 10 -11.00 8.31 5.74
N ARG A 11 -11.32 9.57 6.04
CA ARG A 11 -12.58 10.20 5.64
C ARG A 11 -12.69 10.25 4.11
N ASP A 12 -11.67 10.76 3.42
CA ASP A 12 -11.63 10.78 1.94
C ASP A 12 -11.84 9.38 1.33
N LEU A 13 -11.11 8.39 1.83
CA LEU A 13 -11.21 7.02 1.33
C LEU A 13 -12.59 6.39 1.59
N ARG A 14 -13.27 6.77 2.67
CA ARG A 14 -14.66 6.35 2.95
C ARG A 14 -15.66 7.05 2.04
N GLU A 15 -15.51 8.36 1.83
CA GLU A 15 -16.37 9.14 0.91
C GLU A 15 -16.28 8.60 -0.52
N ARG A 16 -15.09 8.14 -0.92
CA ARG A 16 -14.84 7.48 -2.21
C ARG A 16 -15.29 6.01 -2.25
N GLY A 17 -15.83 5.48 -1.14
CA GLY A 17 -16.30 4.10 -1.03
C GLY A 17 -15.18 3.05 -1.08
N LEU A 18 -13.91 3.44 -0.94
CA LEU A 18 -12.76 2.54 -0.98
C LEU A 18 -12.47 1.90 0.39
N LEU A 19 -12.92 2.55 1.46
CA LEU A 19 -12.74 2.11 2.84
C LEU A 19 -14.09 1.98 3.56
N GLY A 20 -14.27 0.88 4.28
CA GLY A 20 -15.42 0.64 5.15
C GLY A 20 -15.36 1.40 6.46
N ARG A 21 -16.46 1.36 7.22
CA ARG A 21 -16.55 1.96 8.56
C ARG A 21 -15.58 1.33 9.57
N ASP A 22 -15.22 0.07 9.34
CA ASP A 22 -14.25 -0.72 10.11
C ASP A 22 -12.79 -0.48 9.70
N ASN A 23 -12.53 0.47 8.80
CA ASN A 23 -11.22 0.74 8.21
C ASN A 23 -10.64 -0.42 7.39
N ARG A 24 -11.49 -1.32 6.88
CA ARG A 24 -11.08 -2.33 5.90
C ARG A 24 -11.39 -1.86 4.48
N LEU A 25 -10.63 -2.37 3.51
CA LEU A 25 -10.94 -2.11 2.10
C LEU A 25 -12.30 -2.72 1.76
N THR A 26 -13.12 -1.95 1.04
CA THR A 26 -14.30 -2.49 0.37
C THR A 26 -13.87 -3.29 -0.86
N GLU A 27 -14.80 -3.97 -1.53
CA GLU A 27 -14.53 -4.62 -2.81
C GLU A 27 -14.03 -3.62 -3.87
N ALA A 28 -14.60 -2.41 -3.91
CA ALA A 28 -14.14 -1.33 -4.78
C ALA A 28 -12.72 -0.88 -4.40
N GLY A 29 -12.44 -0.75 -3.11
CA GLY A 29 -11.10 -0.47 -2.59
C GLY A 29 -10.07 -1.53 -3.01
N HIS A 30 -10.45 -2.81 -2.93
CA HIS A 30 -9.60 -3.92 -3.30
C HIS A 30 -9.29 -3.93 -4.81
N ARG A 31 -10.31 -3.75 -5.66
CA ARG A 31 -10.11 -3.64 -7.12
C ARG A 31 -9.22 -2.45 -7.49
N ARG A 32 -9.43 -1.29 -6.86
CA ARG A 32 -8.59 -0.10 -7.10
C ARG A 32 -7.15 -0.32 -6.67
N ALA A 33 -6.92 -0.99 -5.54
CA ALA A 33 -5.58 -1.32 -5.08
C ALA A 33 -4.86 -2.27 -6.04
N ILE A 34 -5.54 -3.31 -6.54
CA ILE A 34 -4.97 -4.22 -7.53
C ILE A 34 -4.62 -3.48 -8.82
N ALA A 35 -5.53 -2.65 -9.34
CA ALA A 35 -5.27 -1.86 -10.55
C ALA A 35 -4.05 -0.94 -10.37
N LEU A 36 -3.96 -0.25 -9.23
CA LEU A 36 -2.82 0.62 -8.91
C LEU A 36 -1.51 -0.17 -8.81
N LEU A 37 -1.52 -1.36 -8.21
CA LEU A 37 -0.34 -2.23 -8.18
C LEU A 37 0.07 -2.71 -9.57
N GLY A 38 -0.89 -2.98 -10.45
CA GLY A 38 -0.63 -3.26 -11.86
C GLY A 38 0.02 -2.08 -12.57
N GLU A 39 -0.59 -0.89 -12.45
CA GLU A 39 -0.06 0.36 -13.01
C GLU A 39 1.37 0.64 -12.51
N LEU A 40 1.65 0.44 -11.22
CA LEU A 40 2.99 0.64 -10.65
C LEU A 40 4.00 -0.39 -11.16
N ARG A 41 3.57 -1.65 -11.33
CA ARG A 41 4.42 -2.71 -11.89
C ARG A 41 4.76 -2.46 -13.36
N ASP A 42 3.81 -1.92 -14.11
CA ASP A 42 4.01 -1.59 -15.52
C ASP A 42 4.77 -0.26 -15.68
N ALA A 43 4.65 0.64 -14.71
CA ALA A 43 5.39 1.91 -14.63
C ALA A 43 6.80 1.75 -14.05
N GLU A 44 7.11 0.65 -13.35
CA GLU A 44 8.49 0.22 -13.07
C GLU A 44 9.17 -0.10 -14.41
N GLY A 45 9.68 0.95 -15.06
CA GLY A 45 10.53 0.84 -16.22
C GLY A 45 11.68 -0.13 -15.96
N HIS A 46 12.10 -0.82 -17.02
CA HIS A 46 13.18 -1.81 -17.03
C HIS A 46 14.22 -1.44 -15.99
N SER A 47 14.25 -2.18 -14.87
CA SER A 47 15.32 -2.03 -13.89
C SER A 47 16.60 -2.21 -14.68
N GLU A 48 17.34 -1.12 -14.83
CA GLU A 48 18.52 -1.06 -15.67
C GLU A 48 19.42 -2.25 -15.28
N PRO A 49 19.62 -3.24 -16.17
CA PRO A 49 20.11 -4.57 -15.77
C PRO A 49 21.54 -4.52 -15.23
N THR A 50 22.22 -3.39 -15.39
CA THR A 50 23.56 -3.09 -14.88
C THR A 50 23.55 -2.48 -13.48
N VAL A 51 22.39 -2.12 -12.92
CA VAL A 51 22.30 -1.53 -11.58
C VAL A 51 22.16 -2.64 -10.55
N SER A 52 23.08 -2.66 -9.58
CA SER A 52 23.06 -3.63 -8.49
C SER A 52 21.70 -3.62 -7.79
N ARG A 53 21.00 -4.77 -7.83
CA ARG A 53 19.69 -4.93 -7.20
C ARG A 53 19.82 -4.57 -5.71
N VAL A 54 19.13 -3.52 -5.29
CA VAL A 54 19.08 -3.14 -3.87
C VAL A 54 18.41 -4.28 -3.10
N ARG A 55 19.22 -5.09 -2.43
CA ARG A 55 18.73 -6.07 -1.46
C ARG A 55 18.29 -5.31 -0.24
N TRP A 56 16.97 -5.18 -0.07
CA TRP A 56 16.40 -4.83 1.22
C TRP A 56 16.75 -5.95 2.20
N ASN A 57 17.80 -5.74 3.00
CA ASN A 57 18.14 -6.58 4.14
C ASN A 57 17.11 -6.35 5.25
N HIS A 58 15.84 -6.68 4.98
CA HIS A 58 14.80 -6.65 5.99
C HIS A 58 14.92 -7.93 6.82
N THR A 59 15.79 -7.93 7.82
CA THR A 59 15.78 -8.98 8.84
C THR A 59 14.48 -8.85 9.64
N PHE A 60 13.49 -9.64 9.27
CA PHE A 60 12.30 -9.89 10.07
C PHE A 60 12.79 -10.57 11.36
N ARG A 61 13.16 -9.80 12.39
CA ARG A 61 13.41 -10.36 13.71
C ARG A 61 12.06 -10.92 14.18
N GLN A 62 11.88 -12.22 13.98
CA GLN A 62 10.82 -13.00 14.59
C GLN A 62 10.91 -12.73 16.10
N ARG A 63 9.98 -11.91 16.59
CA ARG A 63 9.80 -11.69 18.02
C ARG A 63 9.36 -13.04 18.59
N ARG A 64 10.29 -13.79 19.18
CA ARG A 64 9.97 -15.00 19.93
C ARG A 64 8.99 -14.59 21.04
N ARG A 65 7.86 -15.31 21.09
CA ARG A 65 6.85 -15.22 22.15
C ARG A 65 7.48 -15.49 23.51
#